data_AF-A0A3M5X7D4-F1
#
_entry.id   AF-A0A3M5X7D4-F1
#
_cell.length_a   1.000
_cell.length_b   1.000
_cell.length_c   1.000
_cell.angle_alpha   90.00
_cell.angle_beta   90.00
_cell.angle_gamma   90.00
#
_symmetry.space_group_name_H-M   'P 1'
#
loop_
_entity.id
_entity.type
_entity.pdbx_description
1 polymer ?
#
loop_
_entity_poly.entity_id
_entity_poly.type
_entity_poly.pdbx_seq_one_letter_code
_entity_poly.pdbx_strand_id
1 'polypeptide(L)'
;MSTETLGKPMVLTPPDTEIMNAASQNILAQVNTLKLDFLPAMKEKMLSLQNALTRADNAYREALADITVQLNNVNLQPIDLRQQHIEADARLSDKQKKQAISLLNGERIRLLSNLTAVLRSSAHAIAERSDDMAQINLTLEDNRLQDILQQQIDGMTQRSAALESAMSVIAEDRRLLDTTIKTYEKYNLADLFKDMLPTQEELQIVTMPSPELALITAGIARLGKLLDKISSALTYLDLTEERDRLRSRYNALLAESRTVAQEAKSINGRLDELTGLADISKSKALWVKEARKVYHSLYKFLDQITSQDDASAPISTPVEKLKTYIKSFYDIRRLV
;
A
#
# COMPACT_ATOMS: atom_id res chain seq x y z
N MET A 1 6.14 60.27 5.79
CA MET A 1 4.99 59.57 6.40
C MET A 1 4.02 59.26 5.27
N SER A 2 3.76 58.04 4.82
CA SER A 2 4.04 56.71 5.36
C SER A 2 4.28 55.76 4.18
N THR A 3 5.47 55.20 4.08
CA THR A 3 5.81 54.12 3.15
C THR A 3 5.67 52.81 3.90
N GLU A 4 4.45 52.29 4.07
CA GLU A 4 4.25 50.91 4.52
C GLU A 4 2.77 50.50 4.41
N THR A 5 2.35 50.19 3.19
CA THR A 5 1.37 49.12 2.96
C THR A 5 2.06 48.08 2.11
N LEU A 6 3.03 47.38 2.71
CA LEU A 6 3.50 46.08 2.21
C LEU A 6 2.29 45.12 2.27
N GLY A 7 1.46 45.14 1.23
CA GLY A 7 0.50 44.08 0.99
C GLY A 7 1.25 42.75 1.06
N LYS A 8 0.78 41.83 1.90
CA LYS A 8 1.43 40.52 2.10
C LYS A 8 1.82 39.93 0.74
N PRO A 9 3.07 39.45 0.57
CA PRO A 9 3.50 38.90 -0.71
C PRO A 9 2.61 37.71 -1.09
N MET A 10 2.13 37.68 -2.33
CA MET A 10 1.36 36.58 -2.90
C MET A 10 2.24 35.33 -2.92
N VAL A 11 2.01 34.39 -2.00
CA VAL A 11 2.70 33.10 -1.98
C VAL A 11 1.83 32.08 -2.72
N LEU A 12 2.22 31.79 -3.95
CA LEU A 12 1.67 30.69 -4.76
C LEU A 12 2.54 29.45 -4.52
N THR A 13 1.94 28.33 -4.15
CA THR A 13 2.67 27.09 -3.82
C THR A 13 2.50 26.09 -4.95
N PRO A 14 3.56 25.71 -5.68
CA PRO A 14 3.44 24.75 -6.77
C PRO A 14 3.19 23.35 -6.20
N PRO A 15 2.46 22.50 -6.95
CA PRO A 15 2.35 21.09 -6.64
C PRO A 15 3.66 20.37 -6.95
N ASP A 16 3.87 19.25 -6.27
CA ASP A 16 4.88 18.26 -6.66
C ASP A 16 4.26 17.28 -7.66
N THR A 17 4.56 17.49 -8.95
CA THR A 17 3.99 16.68 -10.04
C THR A 17 4.53 15.25 -10.05
N GLU A 18 5.71 15.01 -9.51
CA GLU A 18 6.28 13.65 -9.41
C GLU A 18 5.51 12.86 -8.36
N ILE A 19 5.21 13.47 -7.20
CA ILE A 19 4.36 12.86 -6.17
C ILE A 19 2.96 12.57 -6.71
N MET A 20 2.35 13.51 -7.44
CA MET A 20 1.02 13.29 -8.05
C MET A 20 1.04 12.12 -9.04
N ASN A 21 2.01 12.09 -9.95
CA ASN A 21 2.13 11.02 -10.94
C ASN A 21 2.39 9.66 -10.29
N ALA A 22 3.29 9.59 -9.30
CA ALA A 22 3.59 8.37 -8.56
C ALA A 22 2.36 7.87 -7.78
N ALA A 23 1.60 8.78 -7.17
CA ALA A 23 0.35 8.46 -6.48
C ALA A 23 -0.70 7.90 -7.47
N SER A 24 -0.92 8.56 -8.61
CA SER A 24 -1.85 8.08 -9.64
C SER A 24 -1.46 6.69 -10.14
N GLN A 25 -0.18 6.49 -10.47
CA GLN A 25 0.33 5.21 -10.96
C GLN A 25 0.15 4.09 -9.93
N ASN A 26 0.48 4.36 -8.66
CA ASN A 26 0.32 3.37 -7.60
C ASN A 26 -1.16 3.00 -7.40
N ILE A 27 -2.07 3.98 -7.37
CA ILE A 27 -3.52 3.71 -7.28
C ILE A 27 -3.98 2.84 -8.45
N LEU A 28 -3.64 3.20 -9.70
CA LEU A 28 -4.07 2.46 -10.88
C LEU A 28 -3.49 1.04 -10.93
N ALA A 29 -2.24 0.85 -10.51
CA ALA A 29 -1.63 -0.46 -10.43
C ALA A 29 -2.33 -1.32 -9.37
N GLN A 30 -2.49 -0.78 -8.16
CA GLN A 30 -3.01 -1.54 -7.02
C GLN A 30 -4.51 -1.89 -7.15
N VAL A 31 -5.32 -1.05 -7.79
CA VAL A 31 -6.74 -1.36 -8.07
C VAL A 31 -6.88 -2.65 -8.88
N ASN A 32 -5.92 -2.93 -9.78
CA ASN A 32 -5.93 -4.12 -10.64
C ASN A 32 -5.31 -5.35 -9.96
N THR A 33 -4.33 -5.17 -9.06
CA THR A 33 -3.61 -6.28 -8.42
C THR A 33 -4.29 -6.79 -7.15
N LEU A 34 -4.86 -5.90 -6.33
CA LEU A 34 -5.51 -6.27 -5.08
C LEU A 34 -6.83 -6.99 -5.37
N LYS A 35 -6.98 -8.23 -4.89
CA LYS A 35 -8.21 -9.01 -5.09
C LYS A 35 -9.30 -8.56 -4.14
N LEU A 36 -8.99 -8.51 -2.85
CA LEU A 36 -9.90 -8.19 -1.75
C LEU A 36 -11.13 -9.08 -1.74
N ASP A 37 -10.97 -10.38 -2.03
CA ASP A 37 -12.07 -11.36 -2.04
C ASP A 37 -12.77 -11.46 -0.68
N PHE A 38 -12.04 -11.16 0.40
CA PHE A 38 -12.54 -11.13 1.77
C PHE A 38 -13.16 -9.77 2.17
N LEU A 39 -13.07 -8.75 1.31
CA LEU A 39 -13.60 -7.40 1.50
C LEU A 39 -14.24 -6.87 0.19
N PRO A 40 -15.33 -7.49 -0.32
CA PRO A 40 -15.91 -7.15 -1.60
C PRO A 40 -16.36 -5.68 -1.70
N ALA A 41 -16.93 -5.13 -0.62
CA ALA A 41 -17.30 -3.72 -0.56
C ALA A 41 -16.08 -2.79 -0.73
N MET A 42 -14.90 -3.20 -0.26
CA MET A 42 -13.67 -2.43 -0.46
C MET A 42 -13.19 -2.52 -1.90
N LYS A 43 -13.36 -3.67 -2.55
CA LYS A 43 -13.07 -3.82 -3.99
C LYS A 43 -13.92 -2.88 -4.86
N GLU A 44 -15.21 -2.76 -4.56
CA GLU A 44 -16.10 -1.80 -5.25
C GLU A 44 -15.68 -0.34 -5.03
N LYS A 45 -15.27 0.00 -3.80
CA LYS A 45 -14.73 1.34 -3.50
C LYS A 45 -13.42 1.63 -4.24
N MET A 46 -12.55 0.63 -4.46
CA MET A 46 -11.34 0.80 -5.26
C MET A 46 -11.66 1.13 -6.72
N LEU A 47 -12.68 0.50 -7.32
CA LEU A 47 -13.14 0.85 -8.66
C LEU A 47 -13.70 2.27 -8.72
N SER A 48 -14.45 2.65 -7.69
CA SER A 48 -14.96 4.02 -7.54
C SER A 48 -13.83 5.03 -7.41
N LEU A 49 -12.75 4.68 -6.69
CA LEU A 49 -11.54 5.49 -6.58
C LEU A 49 -10.82 5.63 -7.92
N GLN A 50 -10.65 4.55 -8.69
CA GLN A 50 -10.06 4.61 -10.02
C GLN A 50 -10.82 5.58 -10.94
N ASN A 51 -12.15 5.50 -10.94
CA ASN A 51 -13.00 6.39 -11.71
C ASN A 51 -12.91 7.85 -11.22
N ALA A 52 -12.88 8.08 -9.90
CA ALA A 52 -12.70 9.41 -9.33
C ALA A 52 -11.33 10.00 -9.69
N LEU A 53 -10.25 9.22 -9.56
CA LEU A 53 -8.89 9.61 -9.94
C LEU A 53 -8.82 10.00 -11.41
N THR A 54 -9.38 9.18 -12.31
CA THR A 54 -9.36 9.43 -13.75
C THR A 54 -10.06 10.75 -14.08
N ARG A 55 -11.23 11.00 -13.46
CA ARG A 55 -11.95 12.27 -13.62
C ARG A 55 -11.18 13.46 -13.04
N ALA A 56 -10.53 13.27 -11.89
CA ALA A 56 -9.75 14.31 -11.25
C ALA A 56 -8.48 14.67 -12.04
N ASP A 57 -7.74 13.68 -12.56
CA ASP A 57 -6.58 13.87 -13.42
C ASP A 57 -6.96 14.58 -14.74
N ASN A 58 -8.10 14.22 -15.34
CA ASN A 58 -8.60 14.89 -16.54
C ASN A 58 -8.99 16.35 -16.27
N ALA A 59 -9.83 16.58 -15.25
CA ALA A 59 -10.25 17.93 -14.87
C ALA A 59 -9.05 18.81 -14.49
N TYR A 60 -8.04 18.25 -13.82
CA TYR A 60 -6.80 18.94 -13.51
C TYR A 60 -6.02 19.37 -14.76
N ARG A 61 -5.84 18.47 -15.73
CA ARG A 61 -5.14 18.76 -16.98
C ARG A 61 -5.88 19.77 -17.84
N GLU A 62 -7.19 19.62 -17.98
CA GLU A 62 -8.06 20.54 -18.75
C GLU A 62 -8.06 21.94 -18.11
N ALA A 63 -8.23 22.02 -16.80
CA ALA A 63 -8.19 23.28 -16.05
C ALA A 63 -6.87 24.03 -16.26
N LEU A 64 -5.73 23.32 -16.20
CA LEU A 64 -4.41 23.94 -16.42
C LEU A 64 -4.19 24.35 -17.88
N ALA A 65 -4.72 23.59 -18.84
CA ALA A 65 -4.69 23.95 -20.25
C ALA A 65 -5.45 25.27 -20.49
N ASP A 66 -6.69 25.35 -19.99
CA ASP A 66 -7.55 26.53 -20.14
C ASP A 66 -6.94 27.78 -19.50
N ILE A 67 -6.41 27.64 -18.28
CA ILE A 67 -5.68 28.74 -17.61
C ILE A 67 -4.50 29.18 -18.45
N THR A 68 -3.70 28.24 -18.97
CA THR A 68 -2.52 28.56 -19.78
C THR A 68 -2.89 29.30 -21.05
N VAL A 69 -3.97 28.90 -21.74
CA VAL A 69 -4.49 29.61 -22.93
C VAL A 69 -4.89 31.04 -22.57
N GLN A 70 -5.65 31.24 -21.48
CA GLN A 70 -6.06 32.58 -21.06
C GLN A 70 -4.87 33.47 -20.67
N LEU A 71 -3.90 32.93 -19.93
CA LEU A 71 -2.69 33.66 -19.52
C LEU A 71 -1.76 34.03 -20.69
N ASN A 72 -1.84 33.29 -21.80
CA ASN A 72 -1.12 33.63 -23.03
C ASN A 72 -1.84 34.70 -23.85
N ASN A 73 -3.17 34.80 -23.73
CA ASN A 73 -3.98 35.76 -24.49
C ASN A 73 -4.16 37.10 -23.77
N VAL A 74 -4.09 37.13 -22.44
CA VAL A 74 -4.23 38.36 -21.65
C VAL A 74 -2.95 39.21 -21.74
N ASN A 75 -3.08 40.48 -22.15
CA ASN A 75 -1.97 41.43 -22.17
C ASN A 75 -2.34 42.72 -21.44
N LEU A 76 -1.86 42.89 -20.21
CA LEU A 76 -2.15 44.04 -19.36
C LEU A 76 -1.04 45.09 -19.36
N GLN A 77 0.11 44.80 -19.97
CA GLN A 77 1.23 45.74 -20.01
C GLN A 77 0.87 47.08 -20.68
N PRO A 78 0.11 47.13 -21.79
CA PRO A 78 -0.32 48.40 -22.38
C PRO A 78 -1.23 49.22 -21.46
N ILE A 79 -2.03 48.56 -20.60
CA ILE A 79 -2.91 49.23 -19.63
C ILE A 79 -2.05 49.90 -18.55
N ASP A 80 -1.12 49.16 -17.94
CA ASP A 80 -0.23 49.68 -16.92
C ASP A 80 0.63 50.86 -17.45
N LEU A 81 1.15 50.76 -18.69
CA LEU A 81 1.91 51.85 -19.33
C LEU A 81 1.06 53.10 -19.56
N ARG A 82 -0.17 52.94 -20.08
CA ARG A 82 -1.10 54.07 -20.26
C ARG A 82 -1.43 54.75 -18.94
N GLN A 83 -1.59 53.96 -17.87
CA GLN A 83 -1.85 54.49 -16.54
C GLN A 83 -0.68 55.35 -16.04
N GLN A 84 0.55 54.85 -16.15
CA GLN A 84 1.76 55.60 -15.79
C GLN A 84 1.87 56.92 -16.58
N HIS A 85 1.56 56.91 -17.86
CA HIS A 85 1.55 58.13 -18.68
C HIS A 85 0.49 59.13 -18.23
N ILE A 86 -0.72 58.69 -17.87
CA ILE A 86 -1.79 59.57 -17.35
C ILE A 86 -1.37 60.19 -16.01
N GLU A 87 -0.78 59.39 -15.12
CA GLU A 87 -0.33 59.84 -13.81
C GLU A 87 0.82 60.85 -13.91
N ALA A 88 1.78 60.61 -14.83
CA ALA A 88 2.95 61.45 -15.06
C ALA A 88 2.67 62.73 -15.89
N ASP A 89 1.52 62.83 -16.59
CA ASP A 89 1.24 64.01 -17.41
C ASP A 89 0.91 65.24 -16.54
N ALA A 90 1.81 66.22 -16.54
CA ALA A 90 1.66 67.47 -15.81
C ALA A 90 0.58 68.41 -16.40
N ARG A 91 0.11 68.14 -17.62
CA ARG A 91 -0.93 68.96 -18.29
C ARG A 91 -2.34 68.61 -17.84
N LEU A 92 -2.53 67.47 -17.18
CA LEU A 92 -3.84 67.02 -16.71
C LEU A 92 -4.09 67.47 -15.26
N SER A 93 -5.25 68.06 -15.02
CA SER A 93 -5.75 68.29 -13.65
C SER A 93 -6.09 66.96 -12.96
N ASP A 94 -6.10 66.94 -11.62
CA ASP A 94 -6.44 65.75 -10.84
C ASP A 94 -7.81 65.15 -11.21
N LYS A 95 -8.78 66.01 -11.56
CA LYS A 95 -10.10 65.57 -12.02
C LYS A 95 -10.01 64.84 -13.36
N GLN A 96 -9.21 65.35 -14.29
CA GLN A 96 -9.00 64.72 -15.60
C GLN A 96 -8.22 63.40 -15.47
N LYS A 97 -7.20 63.34 -14.61
CA LYS A 97 -6.47 62.10 -14.30
C LYS A 97 -7.40 61.04 -13.74
N LYS A 98 -8.22 61.37 -12.73
CA LYS A 98 -9.21 60.45 -12.15
C LYS A 98 -10.21 59.92 -13.18
N GLN A 99 -10.70 60.79 -14.08
CA GLN A 99 -11.64 60.36 -15.12
C GLN A 99 -10.98 59.42 -16.15
N ALA A 100 -9.76 59.72 -16.59
CA ALA A 100 -9.02 58.88 -17.54
C ALA A 100 -8.66 57.52 -16.93
N ILE A 101 -8.20 57.50 -15.67
CA ILE A 101 -7.93 56.26 -14.93
C ILE A 101 -9.22 55.44 -14.76
N SER A 102 -10.36 56.08 -14.50
CA SER A 102 -11.65 55.37 -14.40
C SER A 102 -12.04 54.67 -15.71
N LEU A 103 -11.86 55.32 -16.87
CA LEU A 103 -12.11 54.70 -18.18
C LEU A 103 -11.15 53.54 -18.45
N LEU A 104 -9.86 53.71 -18.13
CA LEU A 104 -8.84 52.68 -18.26
C LEU A 104 -9.13 51.47 -17.36
N ASN A 105 -9.67 51.71 -16.16
CA ASN A 105 -10.14 50.65 -15.26
C ASN A 105 -11.33 49.88 -15.84
N GLY A 106 -12.22 50.52 -16.61
CA GLY A 106 -13.27 49.82 -17.35
C GLY A 106 -12.70 48.84 -18.39
N GLU A 107 -11.65 49.21 -19.10
CA GLU A 107 -10.92 48.34 -20.04
C GLU A 107 -10.22 47.19 -19.29
N ARG A 108 -9.53 47.52 -18.18
CA ARG A 108 -8.89 46.55 -17.29
C ARG A 108 -9.87 45.49 -16.78
N ILE A 109 -11.03 45.90 -16.26
CA ILE A 109 -12.06 44.98 -15.73
C ILE A 109 -12.56 44.03 -16.83
N ARG A 110 -12.76 44.52 -18.06
CA ARG A 110 -13.18 43.68 -19.19
C ARG A 110 -12.13 42.65 -19.61
N LEU A 111 -10.86 43.02 -19.59
CA LEU A 111 -9.78 42.06 -19.89
C LEU A 111 -9.63 41.01 -18.80
N LEU A 112 -9.79 41.41 -17.53
CA LEU A 112 -9.71 40.52 -16.38
C LEU A 112 -10.95 39.65 -16.20
N SER A 113 -12.13 40.06 -16.66
CA SER A 113 -13.37 39.30 -16.44
C SER A 113 -13.29 37.88 -17.00
N ASN A 114 -12.70 37.71 -18.19
CA ASN A 114 -12.53 36.38 -18.78
C ASN A 114 -11.47 35.54 -18.04
N LEU A 115 -10.34 36.15 -17.70
CA LEU A 115 -9.29 35.48 -16.93
C LEU A 115 -9.80 35.01 -15.56
N THR A 116 -10.48 35.90 -14.84
CA THR A 116 -11.05 35.60 -13.51
C THR A 116 -12.17 34.57 -13.58
N ALA A 117 -12.99 34.58 -14.63
CA ALA A 117 -14.02 33.56 -14.84
C ALA A 117 -13.40 32.17 -15.04
N VAL A 118 -12.40 32.05 -15.93
CA VAL A 118 -11.71 30.78 -16.19
C VAL A 118 -10.95 30.32 -14.96
N LEU A 119 -10.21 31.18 -14.28
CA LEU A 119 -9.51 30.81 -13.05
C LEU A 119 -10.47 30.29 -11.98
N ARG A 120 -11.64 30.93 -11.83
CA ARG A 120 -12.65 30.50 -10.85
C ARG A 120 -13.26 29.15 -11.21
N SER A 121 -13.64 28.95 -12.48
CA SER A 121 -14.19 27.66 -12.93
C SER A 121 -13.16 26.54 -12.83
N SER A 122 -11.92 26.80 -13.22
CA SER A 122 -10.81 25.84 -13.16
C SER A 122 -10.45 25.50 -11.71
N ALA A 123 -10.34 26.48 -10.82
CA ALA A 123 -10.10 26.24 -9.39
C ALA A 123 -11.23 25.40 -8.77
N HIS A 124 -12.48 25.72 -9.11
CA HIS A 124 -13.63 24.98 -8.64
C HIS A 124 -13.65 23.53 -9.15
N ALA A 125 -13.41 23.32 -10.44
CA ALA A 125 -13.37 21.98 -11.03
C ALA A 125 -12.27 21.10 -10.40
N ILE A 126 -11.07 21.66 -10.17
CA ILE A 126 -9.99 20.93 -9.48
C ILE A 126 -10.41 20.61 -8.05
N ALA A 127 -10.97 21.57 -7.31
CA ALA A 127 -11.39 21.38 -5.92
C ALA A 127 -12.48 20.31 -5.80
N GLU A 128 -13.56 20.43 -6.57
CA GLU A 128 -14.69 19.49 -6.59
C GLU A 128 -14.21 18.06 -6.86
N ARG A 129 -13.42 17.84 -7.92
CA ARG A 129 -12.95 16.50 -8.28
C ARG A 129 -11.93 15.93 -7.30
N SER A 130 -11.11 16.80 -6.69
CA SER A 130 -10.19 16.38 -5.63
C SER A 130 -10.96 15.96 -4.37
N ASP A 131 -12.03 16.69 -4.03
CA ASP A 131 -12.88 16.38 -2.88
C ASP A 131 -13.71 15.11 -3.12
N ASP A 132 -14.30 14.93 -4.32
CA ASP A 132 -14.96 13.68 -4.73
C ASP A 132 -14.06 12.47 -4.46
N MET A 133 -12.78 12.57 -4.82
CA MET A 133 -11.79 11.52 -4.57
C MET A 133 -11.49 11.38 -3.06
N ALA A 134 -11.32 12.49 -2.34
CA ALA A 134 -11.03 12.48 -0.91
C ALA A 134 -12.12 11.77 -0.09
N GLN A 135 -13.39 11.96 -0.43
CA GLN A 135 -14.56 11.40 0.25
C GLN A 135 -14.68 9.87 0.16
N ILE A 136 -13.96 9.23 -0.77
CA ILE A 136 -13.99 7.76 -0.91
C ILE A 136 -13.26 7.14 0.28
N ASN A 137 -14.02 6.62 1.24
CA ASN A 137 -13.43 6.08 2.46
C ASN A 137 -12.92 4.64 2.26
N LEU A 138 -11.59 4.50 2.28
CA LEU A 138 -10.88 3.22 2.20
C LEU A 138 -10.43 2.68 3.56
N THR A 139 -10.76 3.37 4.67
CA THR A 139 -10.48 2.83 6.00
C THR A 139 -11.45 1.70 6.30
N LEU A 140 -10.95 0.66 6.98
CA LEU A 140 -11.80 -0.33 7.61
C LEU A 140 -12.48 0.32 8.82
N GLU A 141 -13.78 0.06 9.00
CA GLU A 141 -14.53 0.56 10.16
C GLU A 141 -14.11 -0.17 11.44
N ASP A 142 -13.60 -1.40 11.30
CA ASP A 142 -13.06 -2.21 12.38
C ASP A 142 -11.55 -2.42 12.17
N ASN A 143 -10.74 -1.64 12.89
CA ASN A 143 -9.28 -1.73 12.85
C ASN A 143 -8.76 -3.07 13.40
N ARG A 144 -9.63 -3.91 13.98
CA ARG A 144 -9.26 -5.19 14.59
C ARG A 144 -9.05 -6.30 13.57
N LEU A 145 -9.46 -6.13 12.31
CA LEU A 145 -9.29 -7.18 11.30
C LEU A 145 -7.83 -7.57 11.12
N GLN A 146 -6.92 -6.58 11.06
CA GLN A 146 -5.50 -6.85 10.94
C GLN A 146 -4.97 -7.63 12.16
N ASP A 147 -5.36 -7.21 13.37
CA ASP A 147 -4.97 -7.90 14.61
C ASP A 147 -5.51 -9.33 14.66
N ILE A 148 -6.75 -9.56 14.24
CA ILE A 148 -7.39 -10.89 14.20
C ILE A 148 -6.63 -11.81 13.23
N LEU A 149 -6.32 -11.32 12.03
CA LEU A 149 -5.58 -12.10 11.03
C LEU A 149 -4.15 -12.39 11.51
N GLN A 150 -3.49 -11.43 12.18
CA GLN A 150 -2.17 -11.64 12.76
C GLN A 150 -2.20 -12.68 13.89
N GLN A 151 -3.17 -12.60 14.80
CA GLN A 151 -3.36 -13.61 15.86
C GLN A 151 -3.61 -15.01 15.29
N GLN A 152 -4.33 -15.12 14.17
CA GLN A 152 -4.52 -16.40 13.49
C GLN A 152 -3.20 -16.96 12.95
N ILE A 153 -2.34 -16.11 12.35
CA ILE A 153 -1.00 -16.51 11.90
C ILE A 153 -0.13 -16.95 13.08
N ASP A 154 -0.15 -16.22 14.18
CA ASP A 154 0.64 -16.55 15.37
C ASP A 154 0.22 -17.92 15.94
N GLY A 155 -1.09 -18.17 16.02
CA GLY A 155 -1.64 -19.46 16.44
C GLY A 155 -1.29 -20.61 15.48
N MET A 156 -1.35 -20.36 14.16
CA MET A 156 -0.93 -21.33 13.14
C MET A 156 0.56 -21.62 13.21
N THR A 157 1.39 -20.61 13.48
CA THR A 157 2.84 -20.76 13.63
C THR A 157 3.17 -21.64 14.82
N GLN A 158 2.51 -21.40 15.97
CA GLN A 158 2.66 -22.24 17.16
C GLN A 158 2.21 -23.69 16.88
N ARG A 159 1.07 -23.88 16.20
CA ARG A 159 0.59 -25.21 15.83
C ARG A 159 1.56 -25.91 14.89
N SER A 160 2.12 -25.21 13.91
CA SER A 160 3.11 -25.75 12.98
C SER A 160 4.36 -26.24 13.71
N ALA A 161 4.88 -25.45 14.67
CA ALA A 161 6.03 -25.84 15.48
C ALA A 161 5.74 -27.08 16.35
N ALA A 162 4.52 -27.18 16.91
CA ALA A 162 4.10 -28.35 17.67
C ALA A 162 4.01 -29.62 16.79
N LEU A 163 3.45 -29.49 15.58
CA LEU A 163 3.38 -30.59 14.60
C LEU A 163 4.77 -31.04 14.17
N GLU A 164 5.68 -30.10 13.89
CA GLU A 164 7.07 -30.39 13.51
C GLU A 164 7.81 -31.14 14.62
N SER A 165 7.68 -30.69 15.87
CA SER A 165 8.23 -31.38 17.03
C SER A 165 7.68 -32.81 17.18
N ALA A 166 6.35 -32.98 17.06
CA ALA A 166 5.71 -34.30 17.13
C ALA A 166 6.16 -35.23 15.99
N MET A 167 6.31 -34.70 14.77
CA MET A 167 6.83 -35.44 13.62
C MET A 167 8.29 -35.86 13.83
N SER A 168 9.13 -35.02 14.43
CA SER A 168 10.53 -35.34 14.74
C SER A 168 10.63 -36.54 15.68
N VAL A 169 9.85 -36.54 16.77
CA VAL A 169 9.81 -37.66 17.73
C VAL A 169 9.38 -38.96 17.04
N ILE A 170 8.33 -38.92 16.22
CA ILE A 170 7.85 -40.10 15.50
C ILE A 170 8.88 -40.58 14.46
N ALA A 171 9.60 -39.67 13.81
CA ALA A 171 10.62 -40.01 12.83
C ALA A 171 11.83 -40.72 13.46
N GLU A 172 12.26 -40.26 14.64
CA GLU A 172 13.32 -40.92 15.42
C GLU A 172 12.90 -42.33 15.85
N ASP A 173 11.71 -42.47 16.44
CA ASP A 173 11.17 -43.76 16.87
C ASP A 173 11.06 -44.73 15.72
N ARG A 174 10.47 -44.28 14.61
CA ARG A 174 10.33 -45.09 13.40
C ARG A 174 11.70 -45.52 12.88
N ARG A 175 12.69 -44.61 12.81
CA ARG A 175 14.05 -44.95 12.33
C ARG A 175 14.71 -46.00 13.20
N LEU A 176 14.56 -45.91 14.52
CA LEU A 176 15.07 -46.91 15.44
C LEU A 176 14.40 -48.27 15.19
N LEU A 177 13.07 -48.33 15.11
CA LEU A 177 12.36 -49.59 14.84
C LEU A 177 12.73 -50.17 13.47
N ASP A 178 12.84 -49.34 12.43
CA ASP A 178 13.22 -49.76 11.07
C ASP A 178 14.63 -50.38 11.05
N THR A 179 15.57 -49.78 11.78
CA THR A 179 16.94 -50.30 11.88
C THR A 179 16.99 -51.55 12.75
N THR A 180 16.15 -51.63 13.79
CA THR A 180 16.00 -52.82 14.65
C THR A 180 15.48 -54.00 13.84
N ILE A 181 14.42 -53.80 13.05
CA ILE A 181 13.85 -54.81 12.15
C ILE A 181 14.92 -55.34 11.20
N LYS A 182 15.64 -54.44 10.51
CA LYS A 182 16.70 -54.84 9.56
C LYS A 182 17.80 -55.66 10.23
N THR A 183 18.17 -55.30 11.46
CA THR A 183 19.21 -56.02 12.21
C THR A 183 18.68 -57.36 12.70
N TYR A 184 17.42 -57.41 13.15
CA TYR A 184 16.74 -58.65 13.55
C TYR A 184 16.67 -59.66 12.40
N GLU A 185 16.32 -59.19 11.19
CA GLU A 185 16.31 -59.98 9.96
C GLU A 185 17.72 -60.41 9.53
N LYS A 186 18.71 -59.51 9.61
CA LYS A 186 20.11 -59.79 9.22
C LYS A 186 20.72 -60.99 9.96
N TYR A 187 20.38 -61.16 11.23
CA TYR A 187 20.89 -62.28 12.06
C TYR A 187 19.91 -63.45 12.16
N ASN A 188 18.84 -63.47 11.36
CA ASN A 188 17.82 -64.51 11.38
C ASN A 188 17.26 -64.76 12.79
N LEU A 189 17.09 -63.70 13.58
CA LEU A 189 16.63 -63.82 14.96
C LEU A 189 15.18 -64.35 15.03
N ALA A 190 14.38 -64.17 13.97
CA ALA A 190 13.04 -64.75 13.88
C ALA A 190 13.05 -66.29 13.93
N ASP A 191 14.09 -66.94 13.40
CA ASP A 191 14.21 -68.40 13.41
C ASP A 191 14.67 -68.93 14.77
N LEU A 192 15.53 -68.14 15.44
CA LEU A 192 16.06 -68.42 16.78
C LEU A 192 15.01 -68.17 17.88
N PHE A 193 14.23 -67.09 17.74
CA PHE A 193 13.25 -66.62 18.70
C PHE A 193 11.90 -66.47 17.99
N LYS A 194 11.16 -67.59 17.91
CA LYS A 194 9.96 -67.72 17.06
C LYS A 194 8.74 -66.97 17.59
N ASP A 195 8.50 -67.04 18.89
CA ASP A 195 7.25 -66.57 19.49
C ASP A 195 7.37 -65.18 20.15
N MET A 196 8.56 -64.83 20.62
CA MET A 196 8.82 -63.60 21.39
C MET A 196 10.13 -62.95 20.96
N LEU A 197 10.22 -61.63 21.11
CA LEU A 197 11.48 -60.91 20.97
C LEU A 197 12.42 -61.34 22.11
N PRO A 198 13.73 -61.49 21.83
CA PRO A 198 14.68 -61.96 22.82
C PRO A 198 14.88 -60.93 23.94
N THR A 199 15.15 -61.42 25.15
CA THR A 199 15.56 -60.57 26.26
C THR A 199 17.00 -60.05 26.06
N GLN A 200 17.40 -59.10 26.89
CA GLN A 200 18.76 -58.58 26.86
C GLN A 200 19.80 -59.67 27.14
N GLU A 201 19.50 -60.60 28.05
CA GLU A 201 20.36 -61.73 28.41
C GLU A 201 20.47 -62.73 27.24
N GLU A 202 19.36 -63.03 26.58
CA GLU A 202 19.32 -63.94 25.44
C GLU A 202 20.11 -63.39 24.23
N LEU A 203 20.04 -62.08 24.00
CA LEU A 203 20.83 -61.42 22.95
C LEU A 203 22.34 -61.51 23.18
N GLN A 204 22.82 -61.53 24.43
CA GLN A 204 24.26 -61.63 24.72
C GLN A 204 24.89 -62.96 24.30
N ILE A 205 24.06 -64.00 24.12
CA ILE A 205 24.48 -65.33 23.71
C ILE A 205 24.58 -65.43 22.18
N VAL A 206 23.92 -64.52 21.45
CA VAL A 206 23.97 -64.45 19.99
C VAL A 206 25.29 -63.83 19.53
N THR A 207 25.95 -64.45 18.56
CA THR A 207 27.18 -63.90 17.97
C THR A 207 26.85 -62.71 17.07
N MET A 208 26.90 -61.50 17.65
CA MET A 208 26.61 -60.24 16.97
C MET A 208 27.66 -59.17 17.34
N PRO A 209 28.06 -58.29 16.41
CA PRO A 209 28.89 -57.13 16.73
C PRO A 209 28.24 -56.25 17.79
N SER A 210 29.04 -55.75 18.74
CA SER A 210 28.56 -54.92 19.85
C SER A 210 27.65 -53.73 19.44
N PRO A 211 27.93 -52.98 18.36
CA PRO A 211 27.04 -51.90 17.91
C PRO A 211 25.65 -52.37 17.49
N GLU A 212 25.57 -53.53 16.83
CA GLU A 212 24.31 -54.10 16.33
C GLU A 212 23.50 -54.73 17.47
N LEU A 213 24.19 -55.35 18.45
CA LEU A 213 23.59 -55.83 19.69
C LEU A 213 22.95 -54.67 20.46
N ALA A 214 23.70 -53.58 20.67
CA ALA A 214 23.21 -52.38 21.35
C ALA A 214 22.00 -51.75 20.65
N LEU A 215 22.02 -51.72 19.31
CA LEU A 215 20.91 -51.23 18.50
C LEU A 215 19.64 -52.06 18.70
N ILE A 216 19.72 -53.40 18.60
CA ILE A 216 18.55 -54.27 18.81
C ILE A 216 18.01 -54.13 20.23
N THR A 217 18.89 -54.15 21.24
CA THR A 217 18.48 -53.98 22.63
C THR A 217 17.76 -52.64 22.84
N ALA A 218 18.28 -51.55 22.27
CA ALA A 218 17.63 -50.23 22.35
C ALA A 218 16.27 -50.21 21.62
N GLY A 219 16.17 -50.86 20.47
CA GLY A 219 14.95 -50.99 19.69
C GLY A 219 13.83 -51.72 20.41
N ILE A 220 14.13 -52.91 20.96
CA ILE A 220 13.17 -53.71 21.75
C ILE A 220 12.74 -52.95 23.00
N ALA A 221 13.67 -52.31 23.71
CA ALA A 221 13.34 -51.49 24.87
C ALA A 221 12.45 -50.29 24.51
N ARG A 222 12.69 -49.64 23.35
CA ARG A 222 11.83 -48.55 22.87
C ARG A 222 10.45 -49.04 22.47
N LEU A 223 10.35 -50.18 21.78
CA LEU A 223 9.07 -50.81 21.45
C LEU A 223 8.25 -51.08 22.72
N GLY A 224 8.89 -51.64 23.76
CA GLY A 224 8.24 -51.86 25.06
C GLY A 224 7.67 -50.58 25.67
N LYS A 225 8.43 -49.48 25.62
CA LYS A 225 7.96 -48.15 26.07
C LYS A 225 6.79 -47.61 25.23
N LEU A 226 6.77 -47.86 23.92
CA LEU A 226 5.72 -47.39 23.02
C LEU A 226 4.40 -48.15 23.21
N LEU A 227 4.50 -49.45 23.53
CA LEU A 227 3.34 -50.33 23.70
C LEU A 227 2.92 -50.52 25.16
N ASP A 228 3.64 -49.91 26.11
CA ASP A 228 3.49 -50.14 27.56
C ASP A 228 3.56 -51.63 27.94
N LYS A 229 4.54 -52.34 27.35
CA LYS A 229 4.79 -53.77 27.52
C LYS A 229 6.24 -54.03 27.91
N ILE A 230 6.50 -55.11 28.65
CA ILE A 230 7.85 -55.63 28.91
C ILE A 230 8.32 -56.53 27.76
N SER A 231 9.64 -56.68 27.58
CA SER A 231 10.25 -57.39 26.43
C SER A 231 9.77 -58.83 26.26
N SER A 232 9.56 -59.56 27.37
CA SER A 232 9.07 -60.95 27.37
C SER A 232 7.61 -61.10 26.89
N ALA A 233 6.93 -60.00 26.54
CA ALA A 233 5.57 -60.00 25.98
C ALA A 233 5.51 -59.36 24.57
N LEU A 234 6.65 -58.99 24.00
CA LEU A 234 6.75 -58.38 22.68
C LEU A 234 7.05 -59.44 21.63
N THR A 235 6.45 -59.30 20.46
CA THR A 235 6.66 -60.18 19.30
C THR A 235 7.28 -59.42 18.14
N TYR A 236 7.79 -60.16 17.15
CA TYR A 236 8.22 -59.54 15.89
C TYR A 236 7.06 -58.82 15.16
N LEU A 237 5.84 -59.34 15.29
CA LEU A 237 4.64 -58.71 14.75
C LEU A 237 4.41 -57.35 15.41
N ASP A 238 4.46 -57.25 16.74
CA ASP A 238 4.34 -55.98 17.48
C ASP A 238 5.34 -54.93 16.97
N LEU A 239 6.58 -55.34 16.66
CA LEU A 239 7.63 -54.46 16.15
C LEU A 239 7.27 -53.88 14.78
N THR A 240 6.79 -54.73 13.85
CA THR A 240 6.39 -54.30 12.51
C THR A 240 5.11 -53.47 12.52
N GLU A 241 4.12 -53.86 13.32
CA GLU A 241 2.85 -53.15 13.46
C GLU A 241 3.05 -51.76 14.05
N GLU A 242 3.86 -51.62 15.10
CA GLU A 242 4.11 -50.31 15.70
C GLU A 242 4.91 -49.40 14.76
N ARG A 243 5.88 -49.92 13.98
CA ARG A 243 6.54 -49.15 12.91
C ARG A 243 5.51 -48.62 11.90
N ASP A 244 4.59 -49.46 11.45
CA ASP A 244 3.60 -49.08 10.45
C ASP A 244 2.53 -48.12 11.01
N ARG A 245 2.20 -48.26 12.30
CA ARG A 245 1.39 -47.30 13.04
C ARG A 245 2.08 -45.94 13.16
N LEU A 246 3.36 -45.91 13.53
CA LEU A 246 4.17 -44.68 13.58
C LEU A 246 4.24 -44.01 12.19
N ARG A 247 4.43 -44.78 11.12
CA ARG A 247 4.39 -44.28 9.75
C ARG A 247 3.03 -43.65 9.41
N SER A 248 1.95 -44.31 9.77
CA SER A 248 0.59 -43.80 9.51
C SER A 248 0.32 -42.50 10.27
N ARG A 249 0.72 -42.44 11.55
CA ARG A 249 0.62 -41.24 12.38
C ARG A 249 1.47 -40.09 11.84
N TYR A 250 2.71 -40.37 11.41
CA TYR A 250 3.57 -39.38 10.77
C TYR A 250 2.91 -38.78 9.52
N ASN A 251 2.37 -39.63 8.65
CA ASN A 251 1.71 -39.19 7.43
C ASN A 251 0.46 -38.33 7.72
N ALA A 252 -0.29 -38.66 8.76
CA ALA A 252 -1.43 -37.85 9.21
C ALA A 252 -0.97 -36.45 9.68
N LEU A 253 0.07 -36.37 10.52
CA LEU A 253 0.62 -35.09 10.96
C LEU A 253 1.22 -34.27 9.80
N LEU A 254 1.85 -34.93 8.84
CA LEU A 254 2.38 -34.28 7.64
C LEU A 254 1.24 -33.68 6.78
N ALA A 255 0.14 -34.40 6.63
CA ALA A 255 -1.04 -33.90 5.93
C ALA A 255 -1.63 -32.68 6.67
N GLU A 256 -1.75 -32.75 7.99
CA GLU A 256 -2.21 -31.64 8.82
C GLU A 256 -1.28 -30.41 8.70
N SER A 257 0.04 -30.62 8.77
CA SER A 257 1.05 -29.55 8.62
C SER A 257 0.91 -28.84 7.27
N ARG A 258 0.68 -29.59 6.19
CA ARG A 258 0.43 -29.00 4.86
C ARG A 258 -0.84 -28.17 4.81
N THR A 259 -1.91 -28.62 5.46
CA THR A 259 -3.16 -27.85 5.57
C THR A 259 -2.93 -26.54 6.32
N VAL A 260 -2.28 -26.59 7.49
CA VAL A 260 -1.95 -25.40 8.28
C VAL A 260 -1.09 -24.42 7.49
N ALA A 261 -0.08 -24.91 6.76
CA ALA A 261 0.76 -24.06 5.92
C ALA A 261 -0.01 -23.38 4.78
N GLN A 262 -0.95 -24.09 4.15
CA GLN A 262 -1.77 -23.54 3.08
C GLN A 262 -2.76 -22.48 3.61
N GLU A 263 -3.35 -22.71 4.79
CA GLU A 263 -4.21 -21.73 5.46
C GLU A 263 -3.42 -20.49 5.87
N ALA A 264 -2.24 -20.66 6.47
CA ALA A 264 -1.36 -19.55 6.84
C ALA A 264 -0.96 -18.71 5.61
N LYS A 265 -0.62 -19.36 4.49
CA LYS A 265 -0.34 -18.66 3.23
C LYS A 265 -1.55 -17.83 2.74
N SER A 266 -2.76 -18.37 2.86
CA SER A 266 -3.99 -17.67 2.50
C SER A 266 -4.21 -16.43 3.38
N ILE A 267 -4.03 -16.56 4.69
CA ILE A 267 -4.19 -15.45 5.64
C ILE A 267 -3.11 -14.39 5.45
N ASN A 268 -1.85 -14.78 5.24
CA ASN A 268 -0.77 -13.84 4.91
C ASN A 268 -1.09 -13.05 3.64
N GLY A 269 -1.63 -13.71 2.60
CA GLY A 269 -2.08 -12.99 1.40
C GLY A 269 -3.15 -11.95 1.69
N ARG A 270 -4.05 -12.19 2.65
CA ARG A 270 -5.04 -11.19 3.10
C ARG A 270 -4.37 -10.01 3.82
N LEU A 271 -3.38 -10.27 4.67
CA LEU A 271 -2.61 -9.22 5.35
C LEU A 271 -1.82 -8.34 4.37
N ASP A 272 -1.21 -8.95 3.34
CA ASP A 272 -0.54 -8.25 2.26
C ASP A 272 -1.53 -7.34 1.51
N GLU A 273 -2.74 -7.85 1.24
CA GLU A 273 -3.80 -7.06 0.59
C GLU A 273 -4.28 -5.88 1.46
N LEU A 274 -4.37 -6.05 2.79
CA LEU A 274 -4.66 -4.96 3.72
C LEU A 274 -3.56 -3.89 3.73
N THR A 275 -2.30 -4.31 3.65
CA THR A 275 -1.16 -3.39 3.55
C THR A 275 -1.23 -2.59 2.25
N GLY A 276 -1.53 -3.25 1.13
CA GLY A 276 -1.76 -2.57 -0.15
C GLY A 276 -2.89 -1.54 -0.10
N LEU A 277 -3.98 -1.83 0.62
CA LEU A 277 -5.08 -0.89 0.82
C LEU A 277 -4.66 0.38 1.61
N ALA A 278 -3.81 0.21 2.62
CA ALA A 278 -3.24 1.33 3.37
C ALA A 278 -2.34 2.21 2.48
N ASP A 279 -1.54 1.58 1.62
CA ASP A 279 -0.68 2.29 0.66
C ASP A 279 -1.48 3.07 -0.39
N ILE A 280 -2.60 2.53 -0.87
CA ILE A 280 -3.55 3.27 -1.73
C ILE A 280 -4.09 4.48 -0.97
N SER A 281 -4.50 4.31 0.29
CA SER A 281 -5.06 5.40 1.10
C SER A 281 -4.05 6.55 1.28
N LYS A 282 -2.78 6.22 1.49
CA LYS A 282 -1.67 7.19 1.53
C LYS A 282 -1.48 7.89 0.18
N SER A 283 -1.50 7.14 -0.92
CA SER A 283 -1.34 7.67 -2.28
C SER A 283 -2.48 8.64 -2.63
N LYS A 284 -3.72 8.28 -2.29
CA LYS A 284 -4.90 9.15 -2.42
C LYS A 284 -4.70 10.46 -1.67
N ALA A 285 -4.28 10.39 -0.41
CA ALA A 285 -4.05 11.58 0.41
C ALA A 285 -2.94 12.49 -0.16
N LEU A 286 -1.86 11.89 -0.69
CA LEU A 286 -0.78 12.63 -1.36
C LEU A 286 -1.30 13.37 -2.60
N TRP A 287 -2.00 12.69 -3.50
CA TRP A 287 -2.54 13.32 -4.70
C TRP A 287 -3.48 14.48 -4.36
N VAL A 288 -4.44 14.29 -3.43
CA VAL A 288 -5.37 15.34 -3.00
C VAL A 288 -4.62 16.53 -2.39
N LYS A 289 -3.60 16.27 -1.57
CA LYS A 289 -2.79 17.32 -0.95
C LYS A 289 -2.07 18.18 -1.99
N GLU A 290 -1.52 17.56 -3.03
CA GLU A 290 -0.82 18.26 -4.10
C GLU A 290 -1.79 19.06 -4.99
N ALA A 291 -2.92 18.47 -5.40
CA ALA A 291 -3.99 19.17 -6.12
C ALA A 291 -4.51 20.39 -5.35
N ARG A 292 -4.60 20.26 -4.01
CA ARG A 292 -4.97 21.36 -3.10
C ARG A 292 -4.05 22.56 -3.12
N LYS A 293 -2.75 22.37 -3.32
CA LYS A 293 -1.82 23.50 -3.46
C LYS A 293 -2.19 24.38 -4.67
N VAL A 294 -2.66 23.76 -5.75
CA VAL A 294 -3.05 24.46 -6.98
C VAL A 294 -4.31 25.27 -6.78
N TYR A 295 -5.44 24.64 -6.46
CA TYR A 295 -6.70 25.39 -6.39
C TYR A 295 -6.69 26.44 -5.27
N HIS A 296 -5.99 26.20 -4.15
CA HIS A 296 -5.79 27.25 -3.13
C HIS A 296 -4.94 28.43 -3.64
N SER A 297 -3.90 28.17 -4.45
CA SER A 297 -3.11 29.24 -5.05
C SER A 297 -3.93 30.05 -6.06
N LEU A 298 -4.80 29.39 -6.83
CA LEU A 298 -5.74 30.05 -7.75
C LEU A 298 -6.76 30.91 -7.00
N TYR A 299 -7.38 30.40 -5.93
CA TYR A 299 -8.30 31.19 -5.11
C TYR A 299 -7.61 32.38 -4.43
N LYS A 300 -6.40 32.21 -3.87
CA LYS A 300 -5.62 33.31 -3.31
C LYS A 300 -5.35 34.41 -4.34
N PHE A 301 -5.00 34.02 -5.57
CA PHE A 301 -4.84 34.97 -6.66
C PHE A 301 -6.14 35.72 -6.96
N LEU A 302 -7.27 34.99 -7.07
CA LEU A 302 -8.60 35.57 -7.30
C LEU A 302 -9.01 36.55 -6.20
N ASP A 303 -8.76 36.22 -4.94
CA ASP A 303 -9.06 37.10 -3.80
C ASP A 303 -8.22 38.38 -3.89
N GLN A 304 -6.92 38.25 -4.16
CA GLN A 304 -6.02 39.39 -4.25
C GLN A 304 -6.38 40.36 -5.37
N ILE A 305 -6.72 39.87 -6.56
CA ILE A 305 -7.10 40.75 -7.68
C ILE A 305 -8.47 41.38 -7.50
N THR A 306 -9.34 40.77 -6.68
CA THR A 306 -10.70 41.29 -6.39
C THR A 306 -10.67 42.30 -5.25
N SER A 307 -9.77 42.13 -4.26
CA SER A 307 -9.57 43.05 -3.13
C SER A 307 -8.63 44.23 -3.43
N GLN A 308 -8.14 44.36 -4.66
CA GLN A 308 -7.26 45.45 -5.04
C GLN A 308 -8.07 46.74 -5.25
N ASP A 309 -8.39 47.44 -4.16
CA ASP A 309 -9.10 48.73 -4.18
C ASP A 309 -8.30 49.89 -4.79
N ASP A 310 -6.96 49.73 -4.86
CA ASP A 310 -6.09 50.74 -5.45
C ASP A 310 -6.08 50.58 -6.98
N ALA A 311 -6.97 51.34 -7.62
CA ALA A 311 -7.03 51.59 -9.06
C ALA A 311 -5.67 51.97 -9.68
N SER A 312 -4.71 52.41 -8.85
CA SER A 312 -3.40 52.89 -9.28
C SER A 312 -2.32 51.78 -9.31
N ALA A 313 -2.58 50.61 -8.74
CA ALA A 313 -1.57 49.57 -8.64
C ALA A 313 -1.47 48.71 -9.93
N PRO A 314 -0.25 48.47 -10.47
CA PRO A 314 -0.05 47.75 -11.73
C PRO A 314 -0.49 46.28 -11.62
N ILE A 315 -1.30 45.83 -12.57
CA ILE A 315 -1.93 44.50 -12.55
C ILE A 315 -1.20 43.47 -13.43
N SER A 316 -0.36 43.92 -14.37
CA SER A 316 0.45 43.01 -15.19
C SER A 316 1.39 42.16 -14.33
N THR A 317 1.94 42.71 -13.25
CA THR A 317 2.90 42.01 -12.39
C THR A 317 2.29 40.79 -11.68
N PRO A 318 1.14 40.89 -10.99
CA PRO A 318 0.44 39.72 -10.46
C PRO A 318 0.11 38.65 -11.53
N VAL A 319 -0.35 39.06 -12.72
CA VAL A 319 -0.71 38.13 -13.80
C VAL A 319 0.52 37.40 -14.35
N GLU A 320 1.64 38.09 -14.53
CA GLU A 320 2.91 37.47 -14.95
C GLU A 320 3.49 36.52 -13.87
N LYS A 321 3.29 36.84 -12.57
CA LYS A 321 3.61 35.90 -11.48
C LYS A 321 2.77 34.63 -11.57
N LEU A 322 1.46 34.75 -11.84
CA LEU A 322 0.59 33.59 -12.04
C LEU A 322 1.00 32.77 -13.28
N LYS A 323 1.38 33.44 -14.37
CA LYS A 323 1.90 32.78 -15.59
C LYS A 323 3.19 32.00 -15.31
N THR A 324 4.12 32.60 -14.57
CA THR A 324 5.36 31.95 -14.15
C THR A 324 5.08 30.76 -13.23
N TYR A 325 4.13 30.93 -12.31
CA TYR A 325 3.66 29.86 -11.43
C TYR A 325 3.12 28.66 -12.20
N ILE A 326 2.16 28.85 -13.12
CA ILE A 326 1.62 27.73 -13.91
C ILE A 326 2.71 27.04 -14.73
N LYS A 327 3.59 27.83 -15.38
CA LYS A 327 4.72 27.31 -16.17
C LYS A 327 5.74 26.51 -15.35
N SER A 328 5.81 26.71 -14.04
CA SER A 328 6.79 25.99 -13.22
C SER A 328 6.46 24.51 -13.03
N PHE A 329 5.22 24.09 -13.30
CA PHE A 329 4.77 22.70 -13.11
C PHE A 329 3.85 22.18 -14.22
N TYR A 330 3.44 23.04 -15.16
CA TYR A 330 2.62 22.65 -16.30
C TYR A 330 3.10 23.35 -17.56
N ASP A 331 3.43 22.57 -18.58
CA ASP A 331 3.81 23.06 -19.89
C ASP A 331 3.03 22.33 -20.97
N ILE A 332 2.49 23.09 -21.93
CA ILE A 332 1.81 22.52 -23.10
C ILE A 332 2.89 22.18 -24.12
N ARG A 333 3.53 21.01 -23.98
CA ARG A 333 4.30 20.45 -25.09
C ARG A 333 3.30 20.02 -26.17
N ARG A 334 3.14 20.85 -27.20
CA ARG A 334 2.58 20.39 -28.48
C ARG A 334 3.49 19.27 -28.97
N LEU A 335 2.99 18.03 -28.97
CA LEU A 335 3.53 16.98 -29.83
C LEU A 335 3.34 17.50 -31.26
N VAL A 336 4.44 17.90 -31.90
CA VAL A 336 4.51 18.25 -33.32
C VAL A 336 4.45 16.99 -34.14
#